data_AF-A0A924C0I5-F1
#
_entry.id   AF-A0A924C0I5-F1
#
_cell.length_a   1.000
_cell.length_b   1.000
_cell.length_c   1.000
_cell.angle_alpha   90.00
_cell.angle_beta   90.00
_cell.angle_gamma   90.00
#
_symmetry.space_group_name_H-M   'P 1'
#
loop_
_entity.id
_entity.type
_entity.pdbx_description
1 polymer ?
#
loop_
_entity_poly.entity_id
_entity_poly.type
_entity_poly.pdbx_seq_one_letter_code
_entity_poly.pdbx_strand_id
1 'polypeptide(L)'
;WIHVAGSLSFLDGWIRYGEPDLSLADQDRYFAEVAQVARLLGADPVPDTRAGAEALIAHFRPELVADDRTTAFRRLVLDAPAPSLTEAPLQRLLMAAAVDLMPDWARSMHSLRAPLLMRPAVRGATLGLAGTLRWAFGGGVR
;
A
#
# COMPACT_ATOMS: atom_id res chain seq x y z
N TRP A 1 -0.70 -7.56 13.54
CA TRP A 1 -0.99 -6.27 12.87
C TRP A 1 -0.17 -6.04 11.59
N ILE A 2 1.16 -6.28 11.55
CA ILE A 2 2.02 -6.02 10.37
C ILE A 2 1.49 -6.70 9.09
N HIS A 3 1.18 -8.00 9.17
CA HIS A 3 0.65 -8.73 8.02
C HIS A 3 -0.67 -8.15 7.49
N VAL A 4 -1.59 -7.81 8.38
CA VAL A 4 -2.89 -7.21 8.03
C VAL A 4 -2.70 -5.84 7.37
N ALA A 5 -1.78 -5.02 7.89
CA ALA A 5 -1.43 -3.73 7.28
C ALA A 5 -0.84 -3.90 5.87
N GLY A 6 0.00 -4.92 5.68
CA GLY A 6 0.53 -5.31 4.37
C GLY A 6 -0.56 -5.74 3.40
N SER A 7 -1.44 -6.66 3.81
CA SER A 7 -2.55 -7.16 2.99
C SER A 7 -3.51 -6.03 2.55
N LEU A 8 -3.86 -5.12 3.47
CA LEU A 8 -4.64 -3.93 3.13
C LEU A 8 -3.90 -3.05 2.11
N SER A 9 -2.60 -2.81 2.31
CA SER A 9 -1.81 -1.97 1.39
C SER A 9 -1.69 -2.58 -0.01
N PHE A 10 -1.53 -3.91 -0.10
CA PHE A 10 -1.50 -4.61 -1.38
C PHE A 10 -2.85 -4.51 -2.10
N LEU A 11 -3.95 -4.78 -1.39
CA LEU A 11 -5.29 -4.70 -1.97
C LEU A 11 -5.63 -3.27 -2.41
N ASP A 12 -5.35 -2.27 -1.56
CA ASP A 12 -5.60 -0.86 -1.90
C ASP A 12 -4.74 -0.37 -3.06
N GLY A 13 -3.50 -0.85 -3.17
CA GLY A 13 -2.64 -0.61 -4.32
C GLY A 13 -3.22 -1.22 -5.60
N TRP A 14 -3.70 -2.47 -5.52
CA TRP A 14 -4.33 -3.15 -6.65
C TRP A 14 -5.61 -2.46 -7.10
N ILE A 15 -6.50 -2.12 -6.18
CA ILE A 15 -7.72 -1.37 -6.49
C ILE A 15 -7.35 -0.03 -7.14
N ARG A 16 -6.38 0.69 -6.58
CA ARG A 16 -6.06 2.03 -7.09
C ARG A 16 -5.45 2.05 -8.47
N TYR A 17 -4.58 1.08 -8.79
CA TYR A 17 -3.73 1.15 -9.97
C TYR A 17 -3.91 -0.01 -10.97
N GLY A 18 -4.55 -1.10 -10.54
CA GLY A 18 -4.82 -2.30 -11.32
C GLY A 18 -6.29 -2.40 -11.73
N GLU A 19 -7.19 -2.60 -10.75
CA GLU A 19 -8.62 -2.86 -10.95
C GLU A 19 -9.50 -1.94 -10.07
N PRO A 20 -9.77 -0.69 -10.51
CA PRO A 20 -10.54 0.28 -9.72
C PRO A 20 -11.96 -0.13 -9.37
N ASP A 21 -12.57 -0.99 -10.19
CA ASP A 21 -13.95 -1.43 -10.05
C ASP A 21 -14.06 -2.80 -9.35
N LEU A 22 -12.99 -3.26 -8.67
CA LEU A 22 -12.97 -4.54 -7.96
C LEU A 22 -14.10 -4.62 -6.92
N SER A 23 -14.98 -5.62 -7.08
CA SER A 23 -16.17 -5.75 -6.25
C SER A 23 -15.82 -5.99 -4.77
N LEU A 24 -16.70 -5.57 -3.86
CA LEU A 24 -16.53 -5.84 -2.43
C LEU A 24 -16.43 -7.34 -2.12
N ALA A 25 -17.15 -8.18 -2.87
CA ALA A 25 -17.09 -9.63 -2.73
C ALA A 25 -15.71 -10.19 -3.12
N ASP A 26 -15.06 -9.63 -4.14
CA ASP A 26 -13.69 -10.03 -4.53
C ASP A 26 -12.65 -9.53 -3.52
N GLN A 27 -12.88 -8.35 -2.93
CA GLN A 27 -12.05 -7.84 -1.84
C GLN A 27 -12.12 -8.75 -0.61
N ASP A 28 -13.31 -9.22 -0.23
CA ASP A 28 -13.47 -10.17 0.87
C ASP A 28 -12.88 -11.54 0.52
N ARG A 29 -13.04 -12.00 -0.73
CA ARG A 29 -12.43 -13.25 -1.20
C ARG A 29 -10.91 -13.23 -1.07
N TYR A 30 -10.26 -12.11 -1.43
CA TYR A 30 -8.82 -11.93 -1.22
C TYR A 30 -8.43 -12.15 0.25
N PHE A 31 -9.17 -11.58 1.20
CA PHE A 31 -8.89 -11.77 2.63
C PHE A 31 -9.16 -13.20 3.09
N ALA A 32 -10.24 -13.84 2.61
CA ALA A 32 -10.53 -15.23 2.92
C ALA A 32 -9.44 -16.19 2.41
N GLU A 33 -8.85 -15.92 1.25
CA GLU A 33 -7.73 -16.68 0.69
C GLU A 33 -6.45 -16.48 1.51
N VAL A 34 -6.06 -15.23 1.79
CA VAL A 34 -4.88 -14.91 2.59
C VAL A 34 -5.01 -15.43 4.03
N ALA A 35 -6.23 -15.44 4.58
CA ALA A 35 -6.52 -15.95 5.92
C ALA A 35 -6.17 -17.43 6.08
N GLN A 36 -6.33 -18.25 5.03
CA GLN A 36 -5.97 -19.67 5.09
C GLN A 36 -4.49 -19.85 5.39
N VAL A 37 -3.63 -19.14 4.66
CA VAL A 37 -2.18 -19.18 4.86
C VAL A 37 -1.81 -18.63 6.24
N ALA A 38 -2.41 -17.52 6.67
CA ALA A 38 -2.14 -16.92 7.96
C ALA A 38 -2.47 -17.87 9.14
N ARG A 39 -3.61 -18.57 9.07
CA ARG A 39 -3.99 -19.58 10.08
C ARG A 39 -3.03 -20.76 10.11
N LEU A 40 -2.59 -21.24 8.94
CA LEU A 40 -1.59 -22.33 8.87
C LEU A 40 -0.24 -21.93 9.48
N LEU A 41 0.11 -20.64 9.43
CA LEU A 41 1.30 -20.09 10.07
C LEU A 41 1.10 -19.78 11.58
N GLY A 42 -0.07 -20.10 12.14
CA GLY A 42 -0.38 -19.90 13.56
C GLY A 42 -0.72 -18.45 13.94
N ALA A 43 -1.10 -17.59 12.98
CA ALA A 43 -1.57 -16.25 13.30
C ALA A 43 -2.95 -16.29 13.99
N ASP A 44 -3.16 -15.41 14.97
CA ASP A 44 -4.43 -15.19 15.67
C ASP A 44 -4.44 -13.76 16.28
N PRO A 45 -5.51 -12.96 16.13
CA PRO A 45 -6.67 -13.18 15.25
C PRO A 45 -6.35 -13.02 13.76
N VAL A 46 -7.13 -13.69 12.91
CA VAL A 46 -7.02 -13.62 11.45
C VAL A 46 -8.36 -13.15 10.84
N PRO A 47 -8.41 -11.96 10.22
CA PRO A 47 -9.60 -11.48 9.52
C PRO A 47 -9.77 -12.23 8.19
N ASP A 48 -11.02 -12.52 7.83
CA ASP A 48 -11.41 -13.16 6.56
C ASP A 48 -12.18 -12.22 5.63
N THR A 49 -12.36 -10.97 6.04
CA THR A 49 -13.01 -9.91 5.27
C THR A 49 -12.19 -8.63 5.32
N ARG A 50 -12.40 -7.73 4.34
CA ARG A 50 -11.77 -6.41 4.35
C ARG A 50 -12.19 -5.61 5.58
N ALA A 51 -13.47 -5.62 5.90
CA ALA A 51 -14.00 -4.92 7.07
C ALA A 51 -13.37 -5.44 8.37
N GLY A 52 -13.22 -6.76 8.50
CA GLY A 52 -12.52 -7.37 9.64
C GLY A 52 -11.06 -6.96 9.73
N ALA A 53 -10.35 -6.86 8.61
CA ALA A 53 -8.97 -6.40 8.56
C ALA A 53 -8.82 -4.94 9.00
N GLU A 54 -9.70 -4.06 8.51
CA GLU A 54 -9.74 -2.65 8.91
C GLU A 54 -10.07 -2.50 10.40
N ALA A 55 -11.04 -3.25 10.92
CA ALA A 55 -11.39 -3.28 12.34
C ALA A 55 -10.22 -3.75 13.21
N LEU A 56 -9.49 -4.78 12.77
CA LEU A 56 -8.33 -5.29 13.48
C LEU A 56 -7.18 -4.26 13.53
N ILE A 57 -6.94 -3.52 12.43
CA ILE A 57 -5.98 -2.39 12.45
C ILE A 57 -6.45 -1.28 13.39
N ALA A 58 -7.75 -0.97 13.39
CA ALA A 58 -8.30 0.03 14.30
C ALA A 58 -8.13 -0.38 15.77
N HIS A 59 -8.24 -1.68 16.08
CA HIS A 59 -8.01 -2.23 17.42
C HIS A 59 -6.56 -2.04 17.89
N PHE A 60 -5.57 -2.30 17.03
CA PHE A 60 -4.15 -2.11 17.37
C PHE A 60 -3.69 -0.65 17.35
N ARG A 61 -4.45 0.25 16.73
CA ARG A 61 -4.05 1.64 16.52
C ARG A 61 -3.62 2.39 17.80
N PRO A 62 -4.30 2.25 18.96
CA PRO A 62 -3.89 2.93 20.19
C PRO A 62 -2.50 2.51 20.71
N GLU A 63 -1.99 1.35 20.31
CA GLU A 63 -0.67 0.84 20.71
C GLU A 63 0.46 1.32 19.79
N LEU A 64 0.13 1.93 18.65
CA LEU A 64 1.10 2.37 17.65
C LEU A 64 1.77 3.68 18.08
N VAL A 65 3.11 3.69 18.05
CA VAL A 65 3.93 4.86 18.38
C VAL A 65 4.79 5.23 17.17
N ALA A 66 4.79 6.50 16.79
CA ALA A 66 5.83 7.06 15.94
C ALA A 66 6.83 7.84 16.80
N ASP A 67 8.03 7.29 16.89
CA ASP A 67 9.16 7.85 17.63
C ASP A 67 10.40 8.01 16.72
N ASP A 68 11.55 8.28 17.33
CA ASP A 68 12.82 8.43 16.65
C ASP A 68 13.23 7.18 15.86
N ARG A 69 12.93 5.97 16.35
CA ARG A 69 13.24 4.72 15.65
C ARG A 69 12.45 4.61 14.36
N THR A 70 11.14 4.86 14.43
CA THR A 70 10.29 4.83 13.23
C THR A 70 10.64 5.96 12.25
N THR A 71 11.07 7.11 12.77
CA THR A 71 11.54 8.25 11.96
C THR A 71 12.84 7.91 11.22
N ALA A 72 13.78 7.25 11.89
CA ALA A 72 15.02 6.78 11.27
C ALA A 72 14.74 5.76 10.17
N PHE A 73 13.86 4.78 10.42
CA PHE A 73 13.46 3.80 9.41
C PHE A 73 12.76 4.45 8.21
N ARG A 74 11.82 5.37 8.46
CA ARG A 74 11.14 6.15 7.41
C ARG A 74 12.14 6.88 6.52
N ARG A 75 13.15 7.55 7.08
CA ARG A 75 14.21 8.22 6.31
C ARG A 75 15.01 7.23 5.49
N LEU A 76 15.40 6.10 6.09
CA LEU A 76 16.14 5.05 5.38
C LEU A 76 15.37 4.55 4.14
N VAL A 77 14.05 4.42 4.23
CA VAL A 77 13.21 3.97 3.10
C VAL A 77 12.97 5.08 2.08
N LEU A 78 12.55 6.27 2.52
CA LEU A 78 12.13 7.34 1.61
C LEU A 78 13.29 8.12 0.99
N ASP A 79 14.41 8.23 1.70
CA ASP A 79 15.61 8.96 1.26
C ASP A 79 16.67 8.00 0.68
N ALA A 80 16.32 6.72 0.50
CA ALA A 80 17.20 5.75 -0.15
C ALA A 80 17.67 6.30 -1.51
N PRO A 81 18.98 6.24 -1.82
CA PRO A 81 19.46 6.67 -3.12
C PRO A 81 18.85 5.80 -4.21
N ALA A 82 18.58 6.41 -5.36
CA ALA A 82 18.16 5.64 -6.53
C ALA A 82 19.35 4.81 -7.04
N PRO A 83 19.11 3.61 -7.63
CA PRO A 83 20.19 2.79 -8.17
C PRO A 83 20.95 3.51 -9.29
N SER A 84 20.26 4.43 -10.00
CA SER A 84 20.85 5.31 -11.00
C SER A 84 20.15 6.67 -11.07
N LEU A 85 20.81 7.68 -11.65
CA LEU A 85 20.21 9.01 -11.90
C LEU A 85 19.01 8.94 -12.86
N THR A 86 19.03 8.01 -13.80
CA THR A 86 17.94 7.78 -14.76
C THR A 86 16.70 7.18 -14.11
N GLU A 87 16.85 6.38 -13.06
CA GLU A 87 15.74 5.77 -12.33
C GLU A 87 15.21 6.64 -11.19
N ALA A 88 15.95 7.68 -10.80
CA ALA A 88 15.57 8.56 -9.70
C ALA A 88 14.16 9.18 -9.82
N PRO A 89 13.67 9.61 -11.01
CA PRO A 89 12.30 10.10 -11.15
C PRO A 89 11.25 9.01 -10.87
N LEU A 90 11.48 7.80 -11.37
CA LEU A 90 10.59 6.66 -11.15
C LEU A 90 10.54 6.28 -9.67
N GLN A 91 11.69 6.17 -9.02
CA GLN A 91 11.75 5.89 -7.59
C GLN A 91 11.01 6.94 -6.76
N ARG A 92 11.21 8.24 -7.04
CA ARG A 92 10.47 9.31 -6.35
C ARG A 92 8.96 9.20 -6.54
N LEU A 93 8.50 8.84 -7.75
CA LEU A 93 7.08 8.63 -8.03
C LEU A 93 6.53 7.43 -7.23
N LEU A 94 7.25 6.31 -7.20
CA LEU A 94 6.85 5.13 -6.44
C LEU A 94 6.78 5.41 -4.93
N MET A 95 7.76 6.13 -4.38
CA MET A 95 7.74 6.53 -2.98
C MET A 95 6.57 7.47 -2.67
N ALA A 96 6.28 8.43 -3.56
CA ALA A 96 5.12 9.31 -3.41
C ALA A 96 3.79 8.54 -3.46
N ALA A 97 3.67 7.56 -4.36
CA ALA A 97 2.49 6.69 -4.45
C ALA A 97 2.33 5.79 -3.22
N ALA A 98 3.43 5.24 -2.69
CA ALA A 98 3.43 4.47 -1.45
C ALA A 98 2.99 5.32 -0.25
N VAL A 99 3.46 6.57 -0.15
CA VAL A 99 2.98 7.50 0.88
C VAL A 99 1.50 7.84 0.69
N ASP A 100 1.02 8.03 -0.54
CA ASP A 100 -0.40 8.31 -0.81
C ASP A 100 -1.33 7.10 -0.54
N LEU A 101 -0.80 5.87 -0.59
CA LEU A 101 -1.52 4.65 -0.22
C LEU A 101 -1.74 4.51 1.29
N MET A 102 -0.88 5.05 2.13
CA MET A 102 -1.05 4.95 3.58
C MET A 102 -2.36 5.59 4.05
N PRO A 103 -3.02 5.07 5.10
CA PRO A 103 -4.16 5.75 5.73
C PRO A 103 -3.81 7.14 6.28
N ASP A 104 -4.80 8.03 6.33
CA ASP A 104 -4.65 9.41 6.81
C ASP A 104 -4.04 9.53 8.21
N TRP A 105 -4.46 8.64 9.11
CA TRP A 105 -3.94 8.60 10.47
C TRP A 105 -2.46 8.19 10.51
N ALA A 106 -2.05 7.24 9.66
CA ALA A 106 -0.67 6.73 9.62
C ALA A 106 0.28 7.79 9.07
N ARG A 107 -0.13 8.49 8.00
CA ARG A 107 0.63 9.64 7.49
C ARG A 107 0.78 10.74 8.52
N SER A 108 -0.28 11.02 9.28
CA SER A 108 -0.26 12.02 10.35
C SER A 108 0.71 11.62 11.46
N MET A 109 0.70 10.36 11.87
CA MET A 109 1.64 9.79 12.86
C MET A 109 3.10 9.99 12.42
N HIS A 110 3.39 9.79 11.13
CA HIS A 110 4.72 9.96 10.56
C HIS A 110 5.01 11.38 10.04
N SER A 111 4.16 12.38 10.27
CA SER A 111 4.31 13.74 9.70
C SER A 111 4.53 13.77 8.18
N LEU A 112 3.97 12.79 7.46
CA LEU A 112 4.08 12.64 5.99
C LEU A 112 2.89 13.31 5.29
N ARG A 113 2.71 14.61 5.55
CA ARG A 113 1.66 15.39 4.89
C ARG A 113 2.14 15.80 3.50
N ALA A 114 1.75 15.06 2.48
CA ALA A 114 1.88 15.51 1.10
C ALA A 114 0.96 16.72 0.86
N PRO A 115 1.36 17.71 0.03
CA PRO A 115 0.43 18.74 -0.43
C PRO A 115 -0.75 18.05 -1.14
N LEU A 116 -1.98 18.27 -0.65
CA LEU A 116 -3.19 17.65 -1.22
C LEU A 116 -3.31 17.87 -2.73
N LEU A 117 -2.81 19.02 -3.21
CA LEU A 117 -2.74 19.41 -4.63
C LEU A 117 -1.83 18.53 -5.49
N MET A 118 -0.83 17.86 -4.92
CA MET A 118 0.10 17.01 -5.68
C MET A 118 -0.43 15.58 -5.85
N ARG A 119 -1.46 15.17 -5.09
CA ARG A 119 -2.00 13.81 -5.12
C ARG A 119 -2.57 13.41 -6.47
N PRO A 120 -3.39 14.24 -7.16
CA PRO A 120 -3.92 13.87 -8.47
C PRO A 120 -2.79 13.69 -9.49
N ALA A 121 -1.74 14.52 -9.44
CA ALA A 121 -0.59 14.41 -10.32
C ALA A 121 0.21 13.12 -10.08
N VAL A 122 0.49 12.78 -8.82
CA VAL A 122 1.14 11.50 -8.45
C VAL A 122 0.30 10.32 -8.93
N ARG A 123 -1.01 10.31 -8.65
CA ARG A 123 -1.91 9.23 -9.08
C ARG A 123 -1.96 9.09 -10.59
N GLY A 124 -2.10 10.20 -11.32
CA GLY A 124 -2.12 10.21 -12.78
C GLY A 124 -0.82 9.67 -13.38
N ALA A 125 0.33 10.09 -12.85
CA ALA A 125 1.63 9.60 -13.29
C ALA A 125 1.81 8.09 -13.00
N THR A 126 1.43 7.62 -11.81
CA THR A 126 1.48 6.19 -11.47
C THR A 126 0.54 5.36 -12.35
N LEU A 127 -0.67 5.84 -12.62
CA LEU A 127 -1.62 5.18 -13.55
C LEU A 127 -1.06 5.12 -14.97
N GLY A 128 -0.41 6.18 -15.44
CA GLY A 128 0.25 6.21 -16.75
C GLY A 128 1.33 5.13 -16.85
N LEU A 129 2.22 5.04 -15.85
CA LEU A 129 3.23 3.99 -15.78
C LEU A 129 2.62 2.58 -15.74
N ALA A 130 1.62 2.36 -14.88
CA ALA A 130 0.94 1.08 -14.77
C ALA A 130 0.29 0.67 -16.11
N GLY A 131 -0.31 1.63 -16.83
CA GLY A 131 -0.83 1.43 -18.18
C GLY A 131 0.24 1.04 -19.18
N THR A 132 1.42 1.69 -19.15
CA THR A 132 2.56 1.33 -20.02
C THR A 132 3.05 -0.09 -19.73
N LEU A 133 3.20 -0.48 -18.46
CA LEU A 133 3.60 -1.83 -18.08
C LEU A 133 2.56 -2.86 -18.53
N ARG A 134 1.26 -2.59 -18.33
CA ARG A 134 0.18 -3.47 -18.82
C ARG A 134 0.20 -3.60 -20.34
N TRP A 135 0.45 -2.54 -21.09
CA TRP A 135 0.61 -2.64 -22.54
C TRP A 135 1.81 -3.50 -22.93
N ALA A 136 2.96 -3.24 -22.30
CA ALA A 136 4.22 -3.94 -22.59
C ALA A 136 4.15 -5.45 -22.28
N PHE A 137 3.46 -5.83 -21.19
CA PHE A 137 3.32 -7.23 -20.78
C PHE A 137 2.02 -7.90 -21.26
N GLY A 138 0.98 -7.12 -21.57
CA GLY A 138 -0.34 -7.59 -22.00
C GLY A 138 -0.44 -7.88 -23.50
N GLY A 139 0.57 -7.53 -24.30
CA GLY A 139 0.66 -7.95 -25.70
C GLY A 139 0.96 -9.44 -25.92
N GLY A 140 1.20 -10.21 -24.85
CA GLY A 140 1.70 -11.59 -24.90
C GLY A 140 0.70 -12.72 -24.61
N VAL A 141 -0.56 -12.43 -24.32
CA VAL A 141 -1.58 -13.49 -24.11
C VAL A 141 -2.85 -13.12 -24.87
N ARG A 142 -3.03 -13.75 -26.03
CA ARG A 142 -4.34 -13.98 -26.66
C ARG A 142 -4.68 -15.44 -26.52
#